data_AF-A0A933A9I9-F1
#
_entry.id   AF-A0A933A9I9-F1
#
_cell.length_a   1.000
_cell.length_b   1.000
_cell.length_c   1.000
_cell.angle_alpha   90.00
_cell.angle_beta   90.00
_cell.angle_gamma   90.00
#
_symmetry.space_group_name_H-M   'P 1'
#
loop_
_entity.id
_entity.type
_entity.pdbx_description
1 polymer ?
#
loop_
_entity_poly.entity_id
_entity_poly.type
_entity_poly.pdbx_seq_one_letter_code
_entity_poly.pdbx_strand_id
1 'polypeptide(L)' 'MVFDVVKHRAERRAWQEQLDALAPKVGDIAPDFELYDVNGEGPVHLSDFREQPVALIFGSYT' A
#
# COMPACT_ATOMS: atom_id res chain seq x y z
N MET A 1 16.04 -14.46 19.86
CA MET A 1 14.82 -13.65 19.83
C MET A 1 14.07 -13.97 18.53
N VAL A 2 13.36 -15.10 18.49
CA VAL A 2 12.65 -15.61 17.29
C VAL A 2 11.17 -15.94 17.62
N PHE A 3 10.74 -15.65 18.85
CA PHE A 3 9.42 -16.04 19.35
C PHE A 3 8.31 -15.01 19.07
N ASP A 4 8.63 -13.80 18.58
CA ASP A 4 7.64 -12.74 18.29
C ASP A 4 6.97 -12.86 16.91
N VAL A 5 7.65 -13.46 15.92
CA VAL A 5 7.14 -13.52 14.53
C VAL A 5 5.94 -14.46 14.38
N VAL A 6 5.75 -15.39 15.32
CA VAL A 6 4.70 -16.42 15.24
C VAL A 6 3.39 -15.97 15.89
N LYS A 7 3.45 -15.23 17.01
CA LYS A 7 2.23 -14.76 17.71
C LYS A 7 1.46 -13.68 16.92
N HIS A 8 2.15 -12.89 16.12
CA HIS A 8 1.52 -11.84 15.29
C HIS A 8 1.01 -12.29 13.92
N ARG A 9 1.09 -13.58 13.54
CA ARG A 9 0.59 -14.01 12.22
C ARG A 9 -0.93 -14.10 12.17
N ALA A 10 -1.54 -14.63 13.22
CA ALA A 10 -2.99 -14.82 13.26
C ALA A 10 -3.72 -13.47 13.33
N GLU A 11 -3.25 -12.57 14.18
CA GLU A 11 -3.79 -11.21 14.32
C GLU A 11 -3.64 -10.39 13.04
N ARG A 12 -2.44 -10.38 12.44
CA ARG A 12 -2.22 -9.68 11.16
C ARG A 12 -3.05 -10.26 10.03
N ARG A 13 -3.24 -11.57 10.01
CA ARG A 13 -4.07 -12.24 9.00
C ARG A 13 -5.55 -11.86 9.16
N ALA A 14 -6.09 -11.91 10.38
CA ALA A 14 -7.47 -11.50 10.63
C ALA A 14 -7.69 -10.01 10.28
N TRP A 15 -6.73 -9.15 10.60
CA TRP A 15 -6.74 -7.74 10.23
C TRP A 15 -6.66 -7.54 8.70
N GLN A 16 -5.80 -8.29 8.03
CA GLN A 16 -5.69 -8.28 6.57
C GLN A 16 -7.00 -8.72 5.91
N GLU A 17 -7.62 -9.81 6.38
CA GLU A 17 -8.89 -10.32 5.84
C GLU A 17 -10.02 -9.29 5.97
N GLN A 18 -10.05 -8.51 7.05
CA GLN A 18 -11.02 -7.41 7.23
C GLN A 18 -10.76 -6.24 6.27
N LEU A 19 -9.50 -5.90 6.01
CA LEU A 19 -9.13 -4.77 5.15
C LEU A 19 -9.15 -5.11 3.66
N ASP A 20 -8.88 -6.36 3.29
CA ASP A 20 -8.96 -6.83 1.90
C ASP A 20 -10.39 -6.66 1.35
N ALA A 21 -11.40 -6.75 2.22
CA ALA A 21 -12.78 -6.46 1.85
C ALA A 21 -13.01 -5.00 1.41
N LEU A 22 -12.15 -4.08 1.86
CA LEU A 22 -12.16 -2.65 1.54
C LEU A 22 -11.15 -2.28 0.44
N ALA A 23 -10.36 -3.24 -0.04
CA ALA A 23 -9.38 -2.98 -1.09
C ALA A 23 -10.08 -2.58 -2.40
N PRO A 24 -9.52 -1.60 -3.15
CA PRO A 24 -10.07 -1.20 -4.44
C PRO A 24 -10.04 -2.38 -5.42
N LYS A 25 -11.13 -2.56 -6.16
CA LYS A 25 -11.30 -3.64 -7.16
C LYS A 25 -11.06 -3.09 -8.56
N VAL A 26 -10.95 -3.99 -9.53
CA VAL A 26 -10.83 -3.61 -10.94
C VAL A 26 -12.06 -2.79 -11.35
N GLY A 27 -11.81 -1.59 -11.87
CA GLY A 27 -12.84 -0.63 -12.27
C GLY A 27 -13.14 0.45 -11.22
N ASP A 28 -12.73 0.26 -9.97
CA ASP A 28 -12.81 1.32 -8.95
C ASP A 28 -11.80 2.43 -9.25
N ILE A 29 -12.14 3.65 -8.85
CA ILE A 29 -11.18 4.77 -8.86
C ILE A 29 -10.10 4.45 -7.84
N ALA A 30 -8.83 4.49 -8.26
CA ALA A 30 -7.71 4.27 -7.37
C ALA A 30 -7.72 5.33 -6.23
N PRO A 31 -7.58 4.91 -4.95
CA PRO A 31 -7.55 5.83 -3.84
C PRO A 31 -6.31 6.72 -3.93
N ASP A 32 -6.50 8.01 -3.66
CA ASP A 32 -5.37 8.94 -3.64
C ASP A 32 -4.50 8.70 -2.40
N PHE A 33 -3.19 8.90 -2.57
CA PHE A 33 -2.21 8.82 -1.50
C PHE A 33 -1.07 9.79 -1.78
N GLU A 34 -0.34 10.15 -0.73
CA GLU A 34 0.82 11.03 -0.79
C GLU A 34 2.08 10.24 -0.41
N LEU A 35 3.13 10.36 -1.23
CA LEU A 35 4.46 9.83 -0.94
C LEU A 35 5.52 10.91 -1.22
N TYR A 36 6.71 10.73 -0.69
CA TYR A 36 7.86 11.51 -1.16
C TYR A 36 8.36 10.96 -2.49
N ASP A 37 8.96 11.84 -3.31
CA ASP A 37 9.63 11.40 -4.53
C ASP A 37 10.86 10.52 -4.24
N VAL A 38 11.53 10.06 -5.30
CA VAL A 38 12.71 9.19 -5.20
C VAL A 38 13.93 9.85 -4.54
N ASN A 39 13.97 11.18 -4.47
CA ASN A 39 15.00 11.96 -3.80
C ASN A 39 14.62 12.27 -2.34
N GLY A 40 13.42 11.91 -1.91
CA GLY A 40 12.85 12.31 -0.61
C GLY A 40 12.34 13.75 -0.61
N GLU A 41 12.14 14.35 -1.78
CA GLU A 41 11.71 15.72 -1.95
C GLU A 41 10.23 15.79 -2.29
N GLY A 42 9.52 16.70 -1.60
CA GLY A 42 8.16 17.10 -1.93
C GLY A 42 7.09 15.99 -1.81
N PRO A 43 5.84 16.35 -1.48
CA PRO A 43 4.74 15.41 -1.60
C PRO A 43 4.40 15.19 -3.08
N VAL A 44 4.21 13.93 -3.44
CA VAL A 44 3.74 13.45 -4.72
C VAL A 44 2.42 12.72 -4.49
N HIS A 45 1.35 13.16 -5.14
CA HIS A 45 0.05 12.50 -5.04
C HIS A 45 -0.17 11.55 -6.22
N LEU A 46 -0.86 10.43 -5.99
CA LEU A 46 -1.28 9.55 -7.09
C LEU A 46 -2.17 10.31 -8.08
N SER A 47 -3.02 11.21 -7.58
CA SER A 47 -3.93 12.02 -8.39
C SER A 47 -3.23 12.97 -9.36
N ASP A 48 -1.96 13.31 -9.13
CA ASP A 48 -1.14 14.10 -10.06
C ASP A 48 -0.86 13.35 -11.36
N PHE A 49 -0.99 12.01 -11.36
CA PHE A 49 -0.76 11.15 -12.51
C PHE A 49 -2.05 10.68 -13.19
N ARG A 50 -3.16 11.40 -13.03
CA ARG A 50 -4.38 11.10 -13.79
C ARG A 50 -4.14 11.24 -15.30
N GLU A 51 -4.95 10.54 -16.09
CA GLU A 51 -4.92 10.51 -17.56
C GLU A 51 -3.67 9.86 -18.19
N GLN A 52 -2.77 9.31 -17.37
CA GLN A 52 -1.66 8.47 -17.82
C GLN A 52 -1.70 7.09 -17.13
N PRO A 53 -1.27 6.01 -17.81
CA PRO A 53 -1.14 4.70 -17.16
C PRO A 53 -0.05 4.73 -16.09
N VAL A 54 -0.38 4.27 -14.88
CA VAL A 54 0.53 4.20 -13.73
C VAL A 54 0.59 2.76 -13.20
N ALA A 55 1.79 2.29 -12.86
CA ALA A 55 1.99 1.03 -12.16
C ALA A 55 2.48 1.29 -10.73
N LEU A 56 1.75 0.77 -9.74
CA LEU A 56 2.15 0.83 -8.33
C LEU A 56 2.80 -0.50 -7.93
N ILE A 57 4.05 -0.44 -7.47
CA ILE A 57 4.82 -1.61 -7.08
C ILE A 57 5.20 -1.47 -5.60
N PHE A 58 4.70 -2.37 -4.77
CA PHE A 58 5.08 -2.46 -3.36
C PHE A 58 6.33 -3.34 -3.23
N GLY A 59 7.46 -2.71 -2.91
CA GLY A 59 8.73 -3.38 -2.65
C GLY A 59 9.12 -3.31 -1.17
N SER A 60 10.00 -4.21 -0.73
CA SER A 60 10.68 -4.09 0.56
C SER A 60 12.12 -3.66 0.35
N TYR A 61 12.58 -2.67 1.11
CA TYR A 61 14.00 -2.37 1.27
C TYR A 61 14.45 -2.98 2.59
N THR A 62 15.45 -3.87 2.55
CA THR A 62 16.00 -4.56 3.73
C THR A 62 17.45 -4.18 3.94
#